data_AF-A0A660TDG1-F1
#
_entry.id   AF-A0A660TDG1-F1
#
_cell.length_a   1.000
_cell.length_b   1.000
_cell.length_c   1.000
_cell.angle_alpha   90.00
_cell.angle_beta   90.00
_cell.angle_gamma   90.00
#
_symmetry.space_group_name_H-M   'P 1'
#
loop_
_entity.id
_entity.type
_entity.pdbx_description
1 polymer ?
#
loop_
_entity_poly.entity_id
_entity_poly.type
_entity_poly.pdbx_seq_one_letter_code
_entity_poly.pdbx_strand_id
1 'polypeptide(L)' 'MIGNAAGEVWQALKAWQATEDVNTGMSIPKLKYRTNLANDLLYEALGWLARENKVGFSGEGKNIKVWLKE' A
#
# COMPACT_ATOMS: atom_id res chain seq x y z
N MET A 1 6.57 -14.36 -5.21
CA MET A 1 5.13 -14.65 -5.38
C MET A 1 4.33 -13.43 -4.97
N ILE A 2 3.25 -13.13 -5.68
CA ILE A 2 2.43 -11.92 -5.46
C ILE A 2 1.83 -11.90 -4.04
N GLY A 3 1.41 -13.05 -3.51
CA GLY A 3 0.84 -13.16 -2.16
C GLY A 3 1.80 -12.70 -1.05
N ASN A 4 3.09 -13.02 -1.15
CA ASN A 4 4.09 -12.57 -0.17
C ASN A 4 4.30 -11.05 -0.25
N ALA A 5 4.40 -10.50 -1.47
CA ALA A 5 4.52 -9.07 -1.70
C ALA A 5 3.28 -8.30 -1.20
N ALA A 6 2.07 -8.84 -1.40
CA ALA A 6 0.84 -8.30 -0.85
C ALA A 6 0.85 -8.30 0.68
N GLY A 7 1.37 -9.36 1.30
CA GLY A 7 1.60 -9.42 2.75
C GLY A 7 2.56 -8.33 3.25
N GLU A 8 3.69 -8.13 2.58
CA GLU A 8 4.66 -7.08 2.90
C GLU A 8 4.06 -5.67 2.79
N VAL A 9 3.33 -5.40 1.71
CA VAL A 9 2.61 -4.13 1.51
C VAL A 9 1.58 -3.91 2.63
N TRP A 10 0.80 -4.94 2.97
CA TRP A 10 -0.20 -4.85 4.03
C TRP A 10 0.45 -4.54 5.38
N GLN A 11 1.54 -5.21 5.72
CA GLN A 11 2.28 -4.96 6.97
C GLN A 11 2.86 -3.54 7.01
N ALA A 12 3.41 -3.05 5.89
CA ALA A 12 3.93 -1.68 5.81
C ALA A 12 2.84 -0.62 6.00
N LEU A 13 1.65 -0.83 5.42
CA LEU A 13 0.50 0.06 5.62
C LEU A 13 -0.07 -0.04 7.04
N LYS A 14 -0.11 -1.24 7.63
CA LYS A 14 -0.57 -1.44 9.01
C LYS A 14 0.35 -0.76 10.01
N ALA A 15 1.66 -0.88 9.83
CA ALA A 15 2.65 -0.20 10.65
C ALA A 15 2.54 1.33 10.53
N TRP A 16 2.23 1.84 9.34
CA TRP A 16 2.04 3.27 9.11
C TRP A 16 0.81 3.84 9.81
N GLN A 17 -0.33 3.14 9.75
CA GLN A 17 -1.54 3.52 10.49
C GLN A 17 -1.36 3.51 12.01
N ALA A 18 -0.38 2.75 12.53
CA ALA A 18 -0.08 2.76 13.96
C ALA A 18 0.73 3.99 14.40
N THR A 19 1.40 4.67 13.48
CA THR A 19 2.30 5.81 13.78
C THR A 19 1.74 7.16 13.35
N GLU A 20 0.72 7.16 12.49
CA GLU A 20 0.14 8.34 11.86
C GLU A 20 -1.38 8.29 12.02
N ASP A 21 -2.10 9.38 11.76
CA ASP A 21 -3.56 9.35 11.78
C ASP A 21 -4.06 8.29 10.77
N VAL A 22 -4.97 7.41 11.23
CA VAL A 22 -5.55 6.28 10.48
C VAL A 22 -6.07 6.68 9.10
N ASN A 23 -6.47 7.94 8.93
CA ASN A 23 -7.00 8.48 7.68
C ASN A 23 -5.92 9.01 6.71
N THR A 24 -4.65 8.94 7.10
CA THR A 24 -3.53 9.45 6.30
C THR A 24 -2.90 8.33 5.49
N GLY A 25 -3.35 8.16 4.24
CA GLY A 25 -2.73 7.18 3.35
C GLY A 25 -1.23 7.45 3.07
N MET A 26 -0.46 6.39 2.87
CA MET A 26 0.94 6.42 2.49
C MET A 26 1.08 6.62 0.96
N SER A 27 2.04 7.42 0.53
CA SER A 27 2.33 7.59 -0.91
C SER A 27 3.01 6.35 -1.51
N ILE A 28 2.79 6.09 -2.79
CA ILE A 28 3.42 4.97 -3.52
C ILE A 28 4.96 4.97 -3.44
N PRO A 29 5.67 6.11 -3.62
CA PRO A 29 7.12 6.13 -3.49
C PRO A 29 7.62 5.73 -2.09
N LYS A 30 6.89 6.14 -1.03
CA LYS A 30 7.22 5.78 0.35
C LYS A 30 6.97 4.30 0.62
N LEU A 31 5.88 3.77 0.07
CA LEU A 31 5.54 2.35 0.17
C LEU A 31 6.59 1.47 -0.54
N LYS A 32 7.05 1.90 -1.72
CA LYS A 32 8.17 1.28 -2.43
C LYS A 32 9.44 1.28 -1.57
N TYR A 33 9.81 2.43 -1.01
CA TYR A 33 10.98 2.55 -0.16
C TYR A 33 10.91 1.64 1.08
N ARG A 34 9.73 1.53 1.72
CA ARG A 34 9.51 0.71 2.91
C ARG A 34 9.56 -0.79 2.63
N THR A 35 9.08 -1.22 1.47
CA THR A 35 8.97 -2.64 1.11
C THR A 35 10.15 -3.13 0.27
N ASN A 36 10.93 -2.21 -0.32
CA ASN A 36 12.00 -2.51 -1.27
C ASN A 36 11.53 -3.35 -2.48
N LEU A 37 10.24 -3.28 -2.82
CA LEU A 37 9.68 -3.98 -3.96
C LEU A 37 10.01 -3.26 -5.27
N ALA A 38 10.18 -4.04 -6.33
CA ALA A 38 10.16 -3.52 -7.70
C ALA A 38 8.78 -2.91 -8.01
N ASN A 39 8.74 -1.94 -8.93
CA ASN A 39 7.50 -1.23 -9.26
C ASN A 39 6.37 -2.20 -9.65
N ASP A 40 6.64 -3.11 -10.59
CA ASP A 40 5.63 -4.02 -11.13
C ASP A 40 5.06 -4.90 -10.02
N LEU A 41 5.92 -5.46 -9.17
CA LEU A 41 5.52 -6.30 -8.05
C LEU A 41 4.76 -5.52 -6.97
N LEU A 42 5.12 -4.25 -6.72
CA LEU A 42 4.38 -3.37 -5.81
C LEU A 42 2.97 -3.10 -6.35
N TYR A 43 2.83 -2.82 -7.64
CA TYR A 43 1.52 -2.57 -8.26
C TYR A 43 0.67 -3.84 -8.32
N GLU A 44 1.26 -5.00 -8.61
CA GLU A 44 0.57 -6.29 -8.54
C GLU A 44 0.10 -6.61 -7.11
N ALA A 45 0.94 -6.36 -6.11
CA ALA A 45 0.60 -6.52 -4.69
C ALA A 45 -0.55 -5.59 -4.27
N LEU A 46 -0.51 -4.32 -4.68
CA LEU A 46 -1.60 -3.37 -4.45
C LEU A 46 -2.88 -3.80 -5.17
N GLY A 47 -2.79 -4.29 -6.41
CA GLY A 47 -3.91 -4.84 -7.17
C GLY A 47 -4.52 -6.07 -6.48
N TRP A 48 -3.69 -6.95 -5.94
CA TRP A 48 -4.15 -8.10 -5.16
C TRP A 48 -4.94 -7.68 -3.92
N LEU A 49 -4.42 -6.72 -3.14
CA LEU A 49 -5.12 -6.19 -1.97
C LEU A 49 -6.40 -5.44 -2.34
N ALA A 50 -6.40 -4.72 -3.47
CA ALA A 50 -7.58 -4.00 -3.98
C ALA A 50 -8.69 -4.97 -4.40
N ARG A 51 -8.33 -6.09 -5.04
CA ARG A 51 -9.26 -7.19 -5.39
C ARG A 51 -9.98 -7.75 -4.16
N GLU A 52 -9.30 -7.77 -3.01
CA GLU A 52 -9.85 -8.22 -1.73
C GLU A 52 -10.51 -7.08 -0.92
N ASN A 53 -10.67 -5.89 -1.50
CA ASN A 53 -11.21 -4.69 -0.86
C ASN A 53 -10.46 -4.27 0.43
N LYS A 54 -9.17 -4.60 0.54
CA LYS A 54 -8.36 -4.31 1.75
C LYS A 54 -7.71 -2.93 1.76
N VAL A 55 -7.66 -2.24 0.62
CA VAL A 55 -7.01 -0.94 0.48
C VAL A 55 -7.90 0.10 -0.18
N GLY A 56 -7.71 1.35 0.22
CA GLY A 56 -8.28 2.53 -0.40
C GLY A 56 -7.20 3.34 -1.13
N PHE A 57 -7.62 4.08 -2.16
CA PHE A 57 -6.77 4.97 -2.95
C PHE A 57 -7.41 6.36 -3.01
N SER A 58 -6.59 7.41 -2.92
CA SER A 58 -7.02 8.80 -3.06
C SER A 58 -5.91 9.65 -3.67
N GLY A 59 -6.29 10.70 -4.38
CA GLY A 59 -5.39 11.56 -5.14
C GLY A 59 -5.27 11.16 -6.60
N GLU A 60 -4.53 11.96 -7.36
CA GLU A 60 -4.40 11.82 -8.81
C GLU A 60 -2.93 11.82 -9.25
N GLY A 61 -2.67 11.13 -10.36
CA GLY A 61 -1.35 11.04 -10.98
C GLY A 61 -0.28 10.53 -10.02
N LYS A 62 0.73 11.36 -9.76
CA LYS A 62 1.88 10.99 -8.89
C LYS A 62 1.58 11.14 -7.39
N ASN A 63 0.43 11.72 -7.03
CA ASN A 63 0.07 12.03 -5.64
C ASN A 63 -0.89 11.01 -5.02
N ILE A 64 -0.93 9.79 -5.56
CA ILE A 64 -1.77 8.71 -5.03
C ILE A 64 -1.28 8.31 -3.64
N LYS A 65 -2.22 8.29 -2.70
CA LYS A 65 -2.08 7.76 -1.36
C LYS A 65 -2.88 6.48 -1.21
N VAL A 66 -2.35 5.56 -0.42
CA VAL A 66 -2.92 4.24 -0.12
C VAL A 66 -3.06 4.06 1.38
N TRP A 67 -4.20 3.53 1.84
CA TRP A 67 -4.42 3.15 3.23
C TRP A 67 -5.11 1.79 3.31
N LEU A 68 -5.10 1.16 4.49
CA LEU A 68 -5.91 -0.04 4.73
C LEU A 68 -7.35 0.38 5.01
N LYS A 69 -8.30 -0.31 4.38
CA LYS A 69 -9.72 -0.24 4.74
C LYS A 69 -9.97 -1.05 6.01
N GLU A 70 -10.90 -0.58 6.84
CA GLU A 70 -11.44 -1.35 7.97
C GLU A 70 -12.41 -2.43 7.48
#